data_AF-A0A844H993-F1
#
_entry.id   AF-A0A844H993-F1
#
_cell.length_a   1.000
_cell.length_b   1.000
_cell.length_c   1.000
_cell.angle_alpha   90.00
_cell.angle_beta   90.00
_cell.angle_gamma   90.00
#
_symmetry.space_group_name_H-M   'P 1'
#
loop_
_entity.id
_entity.type
_entity.pdbx_description
1 polymer ?
#
loop_
_entity_poly.entity_id
_entity_poly.type
_entity_poly.pdbx_seq_one_letter_code
_entity_poly.pdbx_strand_id
1 'polypeptide(L)'
;MVPGLIPDCGLTEVRAAGNAAGTGSTMALRNRSHRREIEDTVRRIEKIETALEPDFQQLFVDATALPHKVEAFPHLAQAVRLPERPAPEEVLAGRMTRRRRV
;
A
#
# COMPACT_ATOMS: atom_id res chain seq x y z
N MET A 1 3.54 0.04 11.10
CA MET A 1 4.00 1.42 10.88
C MET A 1 5.51 1.51 10.81
N VAL A 2 6.27 0.97 11.77
CA VAL A 2 7.75 1.05 11.77
C VAL A 2 8.40 0.69 10.42
N PRO A 3 8.05 -0.44 9.75
CA PRO A 3 8.62 -0.77 8.44
C PRO A 3 7.90 -0.12 7.24
N GLY A 4 6.96 0.82 7.43
CA GLY A 4 6.20 1.41 6.32
C GLY A 4 5.04 0.58 5.77
N LEU A 5 4.77 -0.61 6.31
CA LEU A 5 3.81 -1.57 5.73
C LEU A 5 2.32 -1.20 5.87
N ILE A 6 2.00 -0.26 6.75
CA ILE A 6 0.62 0.21 6.98
C ILE A 6 0.65 1.73 7.11
N PRO A 7 -0.46 2.43 6.81
CA PRO A 7 -0.53 3.89 6.89
C PRO A 7 -0.16 4.41 8.28
N ASP A 8 0.34 5.64 8.31
CA ASP A 8 0.61 6.35 9.56
C ASP A 8 -0.70 6.86 10.17
N CYS A 9 -1.23 6.13 11.15
CA CYS A 9 -2.48 6.46 11.82
C CYS A 9 -2.43 6.06 13.31
N GLY A 10 -3.45 6.44 14.07
CA GLY A 10 -3.58 6.00 15.46
C GLY A 10 -3.64 4.47 15.56
N LEU A 11 -2.83 3.88 16.45
CA LEU A 11 -2.77 2.42 16.63
C LEU A 11 -4.11 1.78 17.01
N THR A 12 -5.03 2.54 17.60
CA THR A 12 -6.39 2.09 17.94
C THR A 12 -7.24 1.77 16.71
N GLU A 13 -6.91 2.34 15.55
CA GLU A 13 -7.61 2.10 14.28
C GLU A 13 -7.14 0.82 13.57
N VAL A 14 -6.04 0.22 14.04
CA VAL A 14 -5.42 -0.94 13.41
C VAL A 14 -5.65 -2.18 14.26
N ARG A 15 -6.32 -3.18 13.68
CA ARG A 15 -6.56 -4.48 14.32
C ARG A 15 -6.16 -5.63 13.42
N ALA A 16 -5.64 -6.69 14.01
CA ALA A 16 -5.37 -7.93 13.30
C ALA A 16 -6.67 -8.67 13.03
N ALA A 17 -7.01 -8.86 11.75
CA ALA A 17 -8.19 -9.65 11.35
C ALA A 17 -7.93 -11.17 11.37
N GLY A 18 -6.68 -11.61 11.54
CA GLY A 18 -6.29 -13.01 11.42
C GLY A 18 -6.54 -13.57 10.01
N ASN A 19 -6.86 -14.85 9.90
CA ASN A 19 -7.26 -15.46 8.64
C ASN A 19 -8.74 -15.16 8.33
N ALA A 20 -8.98 -13.99 7.75
CA ALA A 20 -10.32 -13.56 7.35
C ALA A 20 -10.96 -14.52 6.34
N ALA A 21 -10.18 -15.08 5.41
CA ALA A 21 -10.69 -16.01 4.40
C ALA A 21 -11.24 -17.29 5.04
N GLY A 22 -10.49 -17.94 5.94
CA GLY A 22 -10.94 -19.15 6.63
C GLY A 22 -12.13 -18.92 7.55
N THR A 23 -12.14 -17.77 8.24
CA THR A 23 -13.27 -17.35 9.08
C THR A 23 -14.52 -17.15 8.24
N GLY A 24 -14.41 -16.41 7.13
CA GLY A 24 -15.49 -16.18 6.18
C GLY A 24 -16.02 -17.47 5.56
N SER A 25 -15.14 -18.40 5.17
CA SER A 25 -15.54 -19.73 4.67
C SER A 25 -16.38 -20.49 5.70
N THR A 26 -16.00 -20.46 6.97
CA THR A 26 -16.75 -21.12 8.05
C THR A 26 -18.12 -20.47 8.26
N MET A 27 -18.19 -19.13 8.23
CA MET A 27 -19.44 -18.37 8.33
C MET A 27 -20.40 -18.72 7.19
N ALA A 28 -19.89 -18.78 5.96
CA ALA A 28 -20.65 -19.16 4.77
C ALA A 28 -21.07 -20.64 4.80
N LEU A 29 -20.22 -21.55 5.29
CA LEU A 29 -20.54 -22.97 5.38
C LEU A 29 -21.74 -23.21 6.31
N ARG A 30 -21.74 -22.57 7.48
CA ARG A 30 -22.74 -22.77 8.54
C ARG A 30 -24.05 -22.02 8.32
N ASN A 31 -24.05 -20.92 7.56
CA ASN A 31 -25.24 -20.09 7.37
C ASN A 31 -25.44 -19.69 5.91
N ARG A 32 -26.62 -20.02 5.36
CA ARG A 32 -27.00 -19.70 3.99
C ARG A 32 -27.22 -18.19 3.75
N SER A 33 -27.60 -17.40 4.77
CA SER A 33 -27.74 -15.95 4.61
C SER A 33 -26.40 -15.28 4.34
N HIS A 34 -25.33 -15.69 5.04
CA HIS A 34 -23.97 -15.19 4.78
C HIS A 34 -23.47 -15.53 3.37
N ARG A 35 -23.94 -16.64 2.77
CA ARG A 35 -23.62 -16.96 1.35
C ARG A 35 -24.24 -15.93 0.41
N ARG A 36 -25.52 -15.59 0.61
CA ARG A 36 -26.20 -14.56 -0.19
C ARG A 36 -25.55 -13.19 0.00
N GLU A 37 -25.17 -12.87 1.23
CA GLU A 37 -24.48 -11.62 1.54
C GLU A 37 -23.15 -11.47 0.79
N ILE A 38 -22.32 -12.52 0.74
CA ILE A 38 -21.06 -12.46 0.00
C ILE A 38 -21.31 -12.41 -1.52
N GLU A 39 -22.33 -13.12 -2.04
CA GLU A 39 -22.73 -13.04 -3.45
C GLU A 39 -23.13 -11.61 -3.85
N ASP A 40 -23.91 -10.92 -3.02
CA ASP A 40 -24.30 -9.53 -3.24
C ASP A 40 -23.11 -8.57 -3.09
N THR A 41 -22.21 -8.85 -2.14
CA THR A 41 -21.03 -8.01 -1.90
C THR A 41 -20.06 -8.07 -3.06
N VAL A 42 -19.79 -9.26 -3.62
CA VAL A 42 -18.87 -9.44 -4.76
C VAL A 42 -19.32 -8.63 -5.98
N ARG A 43 -20.63 -8.49 -6.20
CA ARG A 43 -21.18 -7.68 -7.31
C ARG A 43 -20.88 -6.18 -7.18
N ARG A 44 -20.55 -5.70 -5.98
CA ARG A 44 -20.22 -4.30 -5.70
C ARG A 44 -18.72 -4.02 -5.66
N ILE A 45 -17.88 -5.05 -5.79
CA ILE A 45 -16.42 -4.88 -5.77
C ILE A 45 -15.98 -4.34 -7.13
N GLU A 46 -15.34 -3.18 -7.12
CA GLU A 46 -14.61 -2.66 -8.26
C GLU A 46 -13.18 -3.20 -8.24
N LYS A 47 -12.76 -3.82 -9.35
CA LYS A 47 -11.39 -4.30 -9.50
C LYS A 47 -10.53 -3.17 -10.06
N ILE A 48 -9.57 -2.72 -9.26
CA ILE A 48 -8.54 -1.78 -9.68
C ILE A 48 -7.30 -2.59 -10.10
N GLU A 49 -6.84 -2.40 -11.33
CA GLU A 49 -5.64 -3.05 -11.85
C GLU A 49 -4.43 -2.14 -11.65
N THR A 50 -3.56 -2.51 -10.71
CA THR A 50 -2.36 -1.71 -10.39
C THR A 50 -1.41 -1.52 -11.57
N ALA A 51 -1.45 -2.41 -12.56
CA ALA A 51 -0.65 -2.30 -13.78
C ALA A 51 -1.13 -1.18 -14.72
N LEU A 52 -2.37 -0.73 -14.59
CA LEU A 52 -2.95 0.35 -15.39
C LEU A 52 -2.83 1.72 -14.71
N GLU A 53 -2.53 1.73 -13.41
CA GLU A 53 -2.41 2.95 -12.61
C GLU A 53 -1.08 3.67 -12.93
N PRO A 54 -1.09 4.87 -13.54
CA PRO A 54 0.12 5.56 -13.97
C PRO A 54 1.10 5.83 -12.83
N ASP A 55 0.57 6.08 -11.63
CA ASP A 55 1.39 6.48 -10.48
C ASP A 55 1.90 5.29 -9.66
N PHE A 56 1.47 4.06 -9.96
CA PHE A 56 1.80 2.87 -9.17
C PHE A 56 3.30 2.64 -9.05
N GLN A 57 4.06 2.86 -10.13
CA GLN A 57 5.52 2.68 -10.10
C GLN A 57 6.18 3.68 -9.14
N GLN A 58 5.76 4.95 -9.18
CA GLN A 58 6.30 5.99 -8.32
C GLN A 58 5.96 5.71 -6.85
N LEU A 59 4.69 5.40 -6.57
CA LEU A 59 4.22 5.02 -5.23
C LEU A 59 4.98 3.81 -4.69
N PHE A 60 5.22 2.79 -5.53
CA PHE A 60 5.97 1.61 -5.13
C PHE A 60 7.42 1.94 -4.80
N VAL A 61 8.11 2.72 -5.65
CA VAL A 61 9.49 3.15 -5.41
C VAL A 61 9.59 3.95 -4.11
N ASP A 62 8.65 4.87 -3.87
CA ASP A 62 8.64 5.67 -2.65
C ASP A 62 8.40 4.82 -1.39
N ALA A 63 7.59 3.77 -1.50
CA ALA A 63 7.31 2.82 -0.42
C ALA A 63 8.44 1.79 -0.16
N THR A 64 9.48 1.71 -1.01
CA THR A 64 10.61 0.79 -0.78
C THR A 64 11.60 1.28 0.28
N ALA A 65 11.63 2.58 0.55
CA ALA A 65 12.45 3.15 1.62
C ALA A 65 11.79 2.93 3.00
N LEU A 66 12.60 2.86 4.06
CA LEU A 66 12.10 2.64 5.42
C LEU A 66 12.11 3.94 6.25
N PRO A 67 10.98 4.38 6.83
CA PRO A 67 9.63 3.82 6.68
C PRO A 67 8.95 4.17 5.35
N HIS A 68 9.37 5.25 4.68
CA HIS A 68 8.93 5.65 3.34
C HIS A 68 9.86 6.78 2.85
N LYS A 69 9.97 6.98 1.53
CA LYS A 69 10.87 8.01 0.95
C LYS A 69 10.34 9.43 1.17
N VAL A 70 9.04 9.63 0.94
CA VAL A 70 8.38 10.95 0.96
C VAL A 70 7.58 11.22 2.24
N GLU A 71 6.64 10.33 2.59
CA GLU A 71 5.73 10.50 3.74
C GLU A 71 6.41 10.70 5.10
N ALA A 72 5.85 11.60 5.92
CA ALA A 72 6.43 12.11 7.18
C ALA A 72 6.36 11.15 8.39
N PHE A 73 5.35 10.27 8.44
CA PHE A 73 5.10 9.38 9.58
C PHE A 73 5.02 10.09 10.97
N PRO A 74 4.20 11.15 11.14
CA PRO A 74 4.10 11.89 12.40
C PRO A 74 3.58 11.07 13.60
N HIS A 75 2.69 10.10 13.42
CA HIS A 75 2.22 9.25 14.51
C HIS A 75 3.32 8.29 14.97
N LEU A 76 4.05 7.69 14.03
CA LEU A 76 5.19 6.85 14.34
C LEU A 76 6.33 7.63 15.03
N ALA A 77 6.59 8.88 14.62
CA ALA A 77 7.63 9.73 15.21
C ALA A 77 7.42 10.01 16.71
N GLN A 78 6.18 9.93 17.19
CA GLN A 78 5.86 10.06 18.63
C GLN A 78 6.28 8.83 19.43
N ALA A 79 6.35 7.66 18.78
CA ALA A 79 6.69 6.39 19.43
C ALA A 79 8.16 6.00 19.24
N VAL A 80 8.79 6.39 18.14
CA VAL A 80 10.15 5.97 17.76
C VAL A 80 10.93 7.13 17.12
N ARG A 81 12.22 7.23 17.40
CA ARG A 81 13.13 8.17 16.72
C ARG A 81 13.33 7.72 15.26
N LEU A 82 12.89 8.55 14.31
CA LEU A 82 13.06 8.28 12.88
C LEU A 82 14.48 8.61 12.38
N PRO A 83 14.98 7.92 11.34
CA PRO A 83 16.25 8.24 10.70
C PRO A 83 16.20 9.60 10.01
N GLU A 84 17.37 10.23 9.86
CA GLU A 84 17.50 11.47 9.10
C GLU A 84 17.21 11.23 7.61
N ARG A 85 16.51 12.17 6.99
CA ARG A 85 16.14 12.07 5.58
C ARG A 85 17.32 12.48 4.70
N PRO A 86 17.64 11.72 3.65
CA PRO A 86 18.55 12.20 2.62
C PRO A 86 17.96 13.46 1.95
N ALA A 87 18.82 14.38 1.56
CA ALA A 87 18.42 15.56 0.79
C ALA A 87 17.76 15.12 -0.54
N PRO A 88 16.83 15.91 -1.11
CA PRO A 88 16.24 15.59 -2.41
C PRO A 88 17.35 15.42 -3.45
N GLU A 89 17.42 14.25 -4.10
CA GLU A 89 18.30 14.08 -5.26
C GLU A 89 17.80 15.00 -6.38
N GLU A 90 18.66 15.92 -6.84
CA GLU A 90 18.43 16.65 -8.08
C GLU A 90 18.33 15.64 -9.22
N VAL A 91 17.14 15.54 -9.83
CA VAL A 91 16.92 14.73 -11.02
C VAL A 91 17.87 15.24 -12.11
N LEU A 92 18.93 14.48 -12.41
CA LEU A 92 19.85 14.76 -13.50
C LEU A 92 19.11 14.69 -14.84
N ALA A 93 18.58 15.85 -15.26
CA ALA A 93 18.06 16.04 -16.59
C ALA A 93 19.22 15.97 -17.60
N GLY A 94 19.34 14.84 -18.30
CA GLY A 94 19.96 14.81 -19.63
C GLY A 94 21.02 13.74 -19.86
N ARG A 95 20.68 12.78 -20.73
CA ARG A 95 21.44 12.48 -21.96
C ARG A 95 20.68 11.44 -22.81
N MET A 96 19.69 11.92 -23.58
CA MET A 96 19.28 11.19 -24.79
C MET A 96 20.41 11.33 -25.82
N THR A 97 21.36 10.41 -25.81
CA THR A 97 22.31 10.27 -26.91
C THR A 97 21.53 9.78 -28.14
N ARG A 98 21.24 10.70 -29.05
CA ARG A 98 20.81 10.41 -30.43
C ARG A 98 21.86 9.49 -31.07
N ARG A 99 21.59 8.17 -31.13
CA ARG A 99 22.36 7.26 -31.99
C ARG A 99 22.00 7.58 -33.44
N ARG A 100 22.91 8.29 -34.09
CA ARG A 100 22.90 8.64 -35.50
C ARG A 100 22.98 7.34 -36.32
N ARG A 101 22.12 7.23 -37.33
CA ARG A 101 22.18 6.22 -38.41
C ARG A 101 23.58 6.16 -39.02
N VAL A 102 24.06 4.93 -39.25
CA VAL A 102 24.89 4.54 -40.40
C VAL A 102 24.32 3.22 -40.91
#